data_AF-A0A537YUK2-F1
#
_entry.id   AF-A0A537YUK2-F1
#
_cell.length_a   1.000
_cell.length_b   1.000
_cell.length_c   1.000
_cell.angle_alpha   90.00
_cell.angle_beta   90.00
_cell.angle_gamma   90.00
#
_symmetry.space_group_name_H-M   'P 1'
#
loop_
_entity.id
_entity.type
_entity.pdbx_description
1 polymer ?
#
loop_
_entity_poly.entity_id
_entity_poly.type
_entity_poly.pdbx_seq_one_letter_code
_entity_poly.pdbx_strand_id
1 'polypeptide(L)'
;MEDPIQAESIPRHGFVKFFGRAAERSSRERPVPDVVRTSGSHRHCTYPRERRPRQVRDGDVMFMGHLVEGPNDIVVYGRAVARAYEEGRDDASGEDLALRPWLVRWPHFIRVHDGEFVDGVLADGVSLGELMDELGAYAFGPTAENADRGVGNVDPRQSIRQAAAIRLSEAGMSWLNEELEVAFRSHSKLRAEEIPGLDWPEG
;
A
#
# COMPACT_ATOMS: atom_id res chain seq x y z
N MET A 1 30.63 7.02 31.56
CA MET A 1 30.47 6.64 30.14
C MET A 1 29.09 6.05 30.07
N GLU A 2 28.10 6.89 29.78
CA GLU A 2 26.70 6.47 29.72
C GLU A 2 26.49 5.80 28.37
N ASP A 3 26.00 4.56 28.39
CA ASP A 3 25.58 3.85 27.19
C ASP A 3 24.45 4.64 26.50
N PRO A 4 24.51 4.86 25.18
CA PRO A 4 23.40 5.46 24.48
C PRO A 4 22.21 4.51 24.55
N ILE A 5 21.08 5.03 25.03
CA ILE A 5 19.77 4.38 24.97
C ILE A 5 19.58 3.86 23.55
N GLN A 6 19.60 2.53 23.40
CA GLN A 6 19.11 1.88 22.18
C GLN A 6 17.66 2.32 22.06
N ALA A 7 17.37 3.24 21.13
CA ALA A 7 16.01 3.56 20.77
C ALA A 7 15.37 2.23 20.34
N GLU A 8 14.44 1.71 21.14
CA GLU A 8 13.64 0.55 20.75
C GLU A 8 13.05 0.87 19.38
N SER A 9 13.46 0.13 18.36
CA SER A 9 12.87 0.29 17.04
C SER A 9 11.40 -0.12 17.17
N ILE A 10 10.48 0.84 17.08
CA ILE A 10 9.06 0.56 16.99
C ILE A 10 8.88 -0.51 15.90
N PRO A 11 8.23 -1.65 16.19
CA PRO A 11 8.02 -2.70 15.20
C PRO A 11 7.36 -2.08 13.97
N ARG A 12 8.02 -2.16 12.82
CA ARG A 12 7.48 -1.65 11.56
C ARG A 12 6.55 -2.69 10.99
N HIS A 13 5.27 -2.36 10.88
CA HIS A 13 4.29 -3.20 10.21
C HIS A 13 4.22 -2.85 8.72
N GLY A 14 3.78 -3.80 7.91
CA GLY A 14 3.50 -3.63 6.50
C GLY A 14 2.00 -3.64 6.23
N PHE A 15 1.53 -2.75 5.36
CA PHE A 15 0.15 -2.75 4.86
C PHE A 15 0.14 -2.69 3.35
N VAL A 16 -0.74 -3.44 2.70
CA VAL A 16 -1.02 -3.23 1.27
C VAL A 16 -2.26 -2.36 1.14
N LYS A 17 -2.11 -1.17 0.55
CA LYS A 17 -3.21 -0.28 0.19
C LYS A 17 -3.72 -0.64 -1.20
N PHE A 18 -5.03 -0.79 -1.36
CA PHE A 18 -5.65 -1.11 -2.64
C PHE A 18 -6.18 0.13 -3.35
N PHE A 19 -5.69 0.36 -4.57
CA PHE A 19 -6.07 1.42 -5.50
C PHE A 19 -6.83 0.84 -6.71
N GLY A 20 -7.60 1.69 -7.37
CA GLY A 20 -8.51 1.29 -8.45
C GLY A 20 -9.87 0.82 -7.91
N ARG A 21 -10.75 0.40 -8.82
CA ARG A 21 -12.11 -0.06 -8.51
C ARG A 21 -12.32 -1.44 -9.11
N ALA A 22 -13.05 -2.30 -8.41
CA ALA A 22 -13.33 -3.64 -8.91
C ALA A 22 -14.11 -3.65 -10.24
N ALA A 23 -14.95 -2.65 -10.48
CA ALA A 23 -15.69 -2.48 -11.74
C ALA A 23 -14.86 -1.85 -12.87
N GLU A 24 -13.71 -1.24 -12.53
CA GLU A 24 -12.85 -0.48 -13.46
C GLU A 24 -11.39 -0.90 -13.19
N ARG A 25 -11.13 -2.20 -13.35
CA ARG A 25 -9.77 -2.75 -13.23
C ARG A 25 -8.90 -2.21 -14.35
N SER A 26 -7.63 -1.94 -14.06
CA SER A 26 -6.71 -1.47 -15.09
C SER A 26 -6.05 -2.64 -15.82
N SER A 27 -5.72 -2.43 -17.09
CA SER A 27 -4.81 -3.32 -17.82
C SER A 27 -3.47 -3.43 -17.08
N ARG A 28 -2.86 -4.62 -17.10
CA ARG A 28 -1.49 -4.83 -16.61
C ARG A 28 -0.45 -4.05 -17.41
N GLU A 29 -0.74 -3.70 -18.66
CA GLU A 29 0.13 -2.86 -19.50
C GLU A 29 0.05 -1.36 -19.17
N ARG A 30 -0.76 -0.97 -18.17
CA ARG A 30 -0.86 0.42 -17.77
C ARG A 30 0.46 0.90 -17.16
N PRO A 31 1.05 2.03 -17.62
CA PRO A 31 2.28 2.57 -17.05
C PRO A 31 2.13 2.93 -15.57
N VAL A 32 3.08 2.50 -14.74
CA VAL A 32 3.13 2.84 -13.32
C VAL A 32 3.20 4.35 -13.08
N PRO A 33 3.96 5.18 -13.83
CA PRO A 33 3.93 6.64 -13.67
C PRO A 33 2.53 7.24 -13.75
N ASP A 34 1.69 6.71 -14.64
CA ASP A 34 0.31 7.19 -14.79
C ASP A 34 -0.58 6.74 -13.64
N VAL A 35 -0.34 5.55 -13.10
CA VAL A 35 -1.02 5.05 -11.90
C VAL A 35 -0.68 5.91 -10.70
N VAL A 36 0.61 6.19 -10.48
CA VAL A 36 1.10 7.06 -9.40
C VAL A 36 0.47 8.44 -9.51
N ARG A 37 0.55 9.07 -10.69
CA ARG A 37 0.00 10.42 -10.93
C ARG A 37 -1.50 10.50 -10.71
N THR A 38 -2.26 9.56 -11.27
CA THR A 38 -3.74 9.61 -11.22
C THR A 38 -4.32 9.22 -9.86
N SER A 39 -3.66 8.33 -9.13
CA SER A 39 -4.09 7.93 -7.79
C SER A 39 -3.58 8.85 -6.69
N GLY A 40 -2.43 9.52 -6.90
CA GLY A 40 -1.74 10.28 -5.87
C GLY A 40 -1.07 9.41 -4.80
N SER A 41 -0.78 8.15 -5.14
CA SER A 41 -0.23 7.14 -4.22
C SER A 41 1.15 7.48 -3.65
N HIS A 42 1.88 8.41 -4.29
CA HIS A 42 3.16 8.95 -3.81
C HIS A 42 3.02 9.91 -2.63
N ARG A 43 1.82 10.41 -2.33
CA ARG A 43 1.56 11.31 -1.19
C ARG A 43 0.63 10.71 -0.17
N HIS A 44 -0.44 10.07 -0.62
CA HIS A 44 -1.54 9.70 0.26
C HIS A 44 -2.15 8.35 -0.11
N CYS A 45 -2.39 7.52 0.91
CA CYS A 45 -3.26 6.35 0.82
C CYS A 45 -4.65 6.72 1.36
N THR A 46 -5.67 6.75 0.49
CA THR A 46 -7.03 7.16 0.88
C THR A 46 -7.87 6.01 1.45
N TYR A 47 -8.67 6.25 2.48
CA TYR A 47 -9.52 5.28 3.15
C TYR A 47 -11.00 5.71 3.12
N PRO A 48 -11.94 4.75 3.09
CA PRO A 48 -13.36 5.06 2.98
C PRO A 48 -13.86 5.77 4.22
N ARG A 49 -14.91 6.58 4.07
CA ARG A 49 -15.47 7.44 5.12
C ARG A 49 -15.81 6.72 6.42
N GLU A 50 -16.16 5.44 6.32
CA GLU A 50 -16.57 4.61 7.44
C GLU A 50 -15.37 3.99 8.18
N ARG A 51 -14.14 4.17 7.68
CA ARG A 51 -12.94 3.52 8.23
C ARG A 51 -11.74 4.46 8.28
N ARG A 52 -11.41 4.92 9.49
CA ARG A 52 -10.17 5.64 9.77
C ARG A 52 -8.97 4.68 9.92
N PRO A 53 -7.81 4.96 9.31
CA PRO A 53 -6.65 4.07 9.32
C PRO A 53 -5.81 4.17 10.60
N ARG A 54 -6.44 4.08 11.78
CA ARG A 54 -5.79 4.26 13.09
C ARG A 54 -4.77 3.16 13.47
N GLN A 55 -4.69 2.09 12.69
CA GLN A 55 -3.75 1.00 12.92
C GLN A 55 -2.35 1.30 12.39
N VAL A 56 -2.23 2.25 11.46
CA VAL A 56 -0.95 2.64 10.86
C VAL A 56 -0.20 3.59 11.80
N ARG A 57 1.08 3.33 12.00
CA ARG A 57 2.01 4.09 12.84
C ARG A 57 3.08 4.78 12.00
N ASP A 58 3.74 5.77 12.61
CA ASP A 58 4.90 6.40 11.99
C ASP A 58 5.99 5.36 11.72
N GLY A 59 6.50 5.33 10.49
CA GLY A 59 7.54 4.39 10.08
C GLY A 59 7.05 3.04 9.57
N ASP A 60 5.73 2.77 9.62
CA ASP A 60 5.15 1.60 8.94
C ASP A 60 5.36 1.70 7.41
N VAL A 61 5.36 0.55 6.73
CA VAL A 61 5.48 0.50 5.28
C VAL A 61 4.10 0.36 4.63
N MET A 62 3.78 1.29 3.74
CA MET A 62 2.64 1.17 2.84
C MET A 62 3.12 0.61 1.51
N PHE A 63 2.62 -0.56 1.12
CA PHE A 63 2.73 -1.10 -0.24
C PHE A 63 1.54 -0.66 -1.08
N MET A 64 1.78 -0.27 -2.32
CA MET A 64 0.78 0.29 -3.21
C MET A 64 0.32 -0.80 -4.17
N GLY A 65 -0.84 -1.39 -3.89
CA GLY A 65 -1.50 -2.39 -4.74
C GLY A 65 -2.52 -1.76 -5.67
N HIS A 66 -2.50 -2.10 -6.96
CA HIS A 66 -3.51 -1.68 -7.93
C HIS A 66 -4.33 -2.88 -8.41
N LEU A 67 -5.66 -2.72 -8.46
CA LEU A 67 -6.54 -3.75 -9.02
C LEU A 67 -6.35 -3.82 -10.54
N VAL A 68 -5.98 -5.00 -11.04
CA VAL A 68 -5.75 -5.26 -12.47
C VAL A 68 -6.67 -6.34 -13.02
N GLU A 69 -6.85 -6.36 -14.33
CA GLU A 69 -7.56 -7.40 -15.08
C GLU A 69 -6.62 -8.24 -15.96
N GLY A 70 -7.14 -9.36 -16.47
CA GLY A 70 -6.43 -10.22 -17.43
C GLY A 70 -5.16 -10.91 -16.89
N PRO A 71 -5.21 -11.75 -15.84
CA PRO A 71 -6.36 -12.11 -15.00
C PRO A 71 -6.59 -11.12 -13.84
N ASN A 72 -7.76 -11.22 -13.20
CA ASN A 72 -8.11 -10.39 -12.05
C ASN A 72 -7.14 -10.62 -10.89
N ASP A 73 -6.49 -9.54 -10.45
CA ASP A 73 -5.47 -9.59 -9.41
C ASP A 73 -5.31 -8.22 -8.73
N ILE A 74 -4.40 -8.13 -7.76
CA ILE A 74 -3.86 -6.89 -7.21
C ILE A 74 -2.34 -6.95 -7.41
N VAL A 75 -1.80 -5.97 -8.14
CA VAL A 75 -0.34 -5.89 -8.34
C VAL A 75 0.23 -4.78 -7.49
N VAL A 76 1.23 -5.11 -6.68
CA VAL A 76 2.01 -4.17 -5.88
C VAL A 76 3.11 -3.57 -6.75
N TYR A 77 3.03 -2.26 -6.97
CA TYR A 77 3.89 -1.53 -7.91
C TYR A 77 4.85 -0.54 -7.21
N GLY A 78 4.84 -0.51 -5.88
CA GLY A 78 5.71 0.35 -5.10
C GLY A 78 5.46 0.25 -3.61
N ARG A 79 6.27 0.98 -2.84
CA ARG A 79 6.16 1.12 -1.39
C ARG A 79 6.55 2.53 -0.95
N ALA A 80 6.12 2.93 0.24
CA ALA A 80 6.54 4.19 0.88
C ALA A 80 6.45 4.09 2.41
N VAL A 81 7.07 5.03 3.10
CA VAL A 81 7.02 5.15 4.57
C VAL A 81 5.78 5.92 4.99
N ALA A 82 5.04 5.39 5.96
CA ALA A 82 3.81 5.97 6.47
C ALA A 82 4.06 6.98 7.58
N ARG A 83 3.18 7.98 7.65
CA ARG A 83 2.91 8.76 8.85
C ARG A 83 1.59 8.29 9.48
N ALA A 84 1.54 8.23 10.80
CA ALA A 84 0.35 7.89 11.56
C ALA A 84 -0.79 8.88 11.26
N TYR A 85 -2.00 8.34 11.18
CA TYR A 85 -3.20 9.14 10.97
C TYR A 85 -3.46 10.10 12.14
N GLU A 86 -3.62 11.38 11.81
CA GLU A 86 -4.03 12.44 12.72
C GLU A 86 -5.37 13.03 12.25
N GLU A 87 -6.36 12.98 13.14
CA GLU A 87 -7.71 13.47 12.87
C GLU A 87 -7.72 14.99 12.61
N GLY A 88 -8.47 15.43 11.60
CA GLY A 88 -8.49 16.81 11.13
C GLY A 88 -7.36 17.15 10.16
N ARG A 89 -6.10 16.76 10.47
CA ARG A 89 -4.94 16.99 9.59
C ARG A 89 -4.96 16.09 8.35
N ASP A 90 -5.35 14.84 8.55
CA ASP A 90 -5.33 13.79 7.52
C ASP A 90 -6.75 13.46 7.03
N ASP A 91 -7.64 14.44 7.10
CA ASP A 91 -8.99 14.38 6.57
C ASP A 91 -9.13 15.37 5.40
N ALA A 92 -9.88 14.98 4.37
CA ALA A 92 -10.17 15.82 3.22
C ALA A 92 -10.82 17.14 3.67
N SER A 93 -10.16 18.25 3.36
CA SER A 93 -10.66 19.59 3.61
C SER A 93 -11.79 19.96 2.62
N GLY A 94 -12.45 21.09 2.87
CA GLY A 94 -13.40 21.65 1.91
C GLY A 94 -12.77 21.95 0.55
N GLU A 95 -11.50 22.36 0.52
CA GLU A 95 -10.74 22.61 -0.71
C GLU A 95 -10.42 21.31 -1.46
N ASP A 96 -10.05 20.25 -0.73
CA ASP A 96 -9.83 18.93 -1.32
C ASP A 96 -11.09 18.40 -1.99
N LEU A 97 -12.24 18.56 -1.35
CA LEU A 97 -13.54 18.14 -1.88
C LEU A 97 -13.96 18.97 -3.09
N ALA A 98 -13.63 20.26 -3.13
CA ALA A 98 -13.89 21.12 -4.29
C ALA A 98 -13.03 20.70 -5.50
N LEU A 99 -11.78 20.33 -5.28
CA LEU A 99 -10.87 19.83 -6.33
C LEU A 99 -11.20 18.40 -6.75
N ARG A 100 -11.61 17.54 -5.81
CA ARG A 100 -11.82 16.11 -6.00
C ARG A 100 -13.09 15.65 -5.27
N PRO A 101 -14.28 15.83 -5.88
CA PRO A 101 -15.55 15.51 -5.23
C PRO A 101 -15.68 14.06 -4.74
N TRP A 102 -14.95 13.12 -5.35
CA TRP A 102 -14.96 11.70 -4.94
C TRP A 102 -14.36 11.46 -3.54
N LEU A 103 -13.56 12.39 -3.01
CA LEU A 103 -13.02 12.33 -1.65
C LEU A 103 -14.10 12.34 -0.58
N VAL A 104 -15.35 12.74 -0.90
CA VAL A 104 -16.48 12.61 0.03
C VAL A 104 -16.71 11.17 0.50
N ARG A 105 -16.34 10.19 -0.35
CA ARG A 105 -16.41 8.75 -0.05
C ARG A 105 -15.10 8.20 0.51
N TRP A 106 -13.97 8.89 0.28
CA TRP A 106 -12.63 8.47 0.66
C TRP A 106 -11.87 9.59 1.38
N PRO A 107 -12.41 10.13 2.49
CA PRO A 107 -11.93 11.39 3.05
C PRO A 107 -10.70 11.22 3.95
N HIS A 108 -10.32 10.00 4.35
CA HIS A 108 -9.24 9.80 5.32
C HIS A 108 -7.95 9.44 4.62
N PHE A 109 -6.82 10.01 5.05
CA PHE A 109 -5.52 9.83 4.43
C PHE A 109 -4.52 9.18 5.39
N ILE A 110 -3.68 8.30 4.86
CA ILE A 110 -2.35 8.08 5.41
C ILE A 110 -1.39 8.84 4.51
N ARG A 111 -0.71 9.84 5.06
CA ARG A 111 0.39 10.51 4.37
C ARG A 111 1.57 9.55 4.28
N VAL A 112 2.25 9.57 3.13
CA VAL A 112 3.45 8.78 2.90
C VAL A 112 4.58 9.66 2.38
N HIS A 113 5.82 9.20 2.55
CA HIS A 113 7.04 9.80 2.03
C HIS A 113 8.05 8.70 1.66
N ASP A 114 9.18 9.08 1.06
CA ASP A 114 10.22 8.14 0.59
C ASP A 114 9.64 7.03 -0.29
N GLY A 115 8.78 7.42 -1.24
CA GLY A 115 8.12 6.49 -2.13
C GLY A 115 9.06 5.92 -3.19
N GLU A 116 9.05 4.61 -3.34
CA GLU A 116 9.79 3.86 -4.35
C GLU A 116 8.78 3.11 -5.23
N PHE A 117 8.84 3.33 -6.54
CA PHE A 117 7.89 2.77 -7.50
C PHE A 117 8.61 2.17 -8.69
N VAL A 118 8.04 1.12 -9.28
CA VAL A 118 8.60 0.46 -10.46
C VAL A 118 8.57 1.42 -11.66
N ASP A 119 9.69 1.54 -12.38
CA ASP A 119 9.76 2.28 -13.66
C ASP A 119 9.37 1.37 -14.83
N GLY A 120 8.07 1.10 -14.94
CA GLY A 120 7.54 0.16 -15.92
C GLY A 120 6.02 0.18 -16.01
N VAL A 121 5.43 -0.96 -16.35
CA VAL A 121 3.98 -1.19 -16.37
C VAL A 121 3.53 -1.96 -15.13
N LEU A 122 2.22 -1.99 -14.86
CA LEU A 122 1.69 -2.75 -13.72
C LEU A 122 2.05 -4.25 -13.78
N ALA A 123 2.28 -4.83 -14.96
CA ALA A 123 2.74 -6.21 -15.13
C ALA A 123 4.14 -6.46 -14.53
N ASP A 124 4.97 -5.41 -14.39
CA ASP A 124 6.33 -5.49 -13.84
C ASP A 124 6.36 -5.45 -12.31
N GLY A 125 5.19 -5.25 -11.66
CA GLY A 125 5.05 -5.30 -10.20
C GLY A 125 4.82 -6.72 -9.67
N VAL A 126 4.61 -6.82 -8.36
CA VAL A 126 4.47 -8.10 -7.65
C VAL A 126 3.00 -8.50 -7.51
N SER A 127 2.65 -9.73 -7.88
CA SER A 127 1.29 -10.25 -7.70
C SER A 127 0.98 -10.52 -6.22
N LEU A 128 -0.12 -9.96 -5.73
CA LEU A 128 -0.65 -10.33 -4.42
C LEU A 128 -1.29 -11.72 -4.46
N GLY A 129 -1.78 -12.16 -5.62
CA GLY A 129 -2.21 -13.54 -5.86
C GLY A 129 -1.11 -14.55 -5.54
N GLU A 130 0.10 -14.32 -6.05
CA GLU A 130 1.28 -15.18 -5.81
C GLU A 130 1.68 -15.20 -4.34
N LEU A 131 1.68 -14.04 -3.66
CA LEU A 131 1.90 -13.97 -2.20
C LEU A 131 0.92 -14.89 -1.45
N MET A 132 -0.37 -14.84 -1.82
CA MET A 132 -1.41 -15.64 -1.17
C MET A 132 -1.29 -17.13 -1.49
N ASP A 133 -0.79 -17.49 -2.67
CA ASP A 133 -0.55 -18.88 -3.04
C ASP A 133 0.68 -19.46 -2.33
N GLU A 134 1.72 -18.66 -2.18
CA GLU A 134 2.95 -19.07 -1.51
C GLU A 134 2.77 -19.22 0.01
N LEU A 135 2.16 -18.23 0.67
CA LEU A 135 2.10 -18.18 2.13
C LEU A 135 0.76 -18.63 2.73
N GLY A 136 -0.30 -18.74 1.92
CA GLY A 136 -1.64 -19.08 2.39
C GLY A 136 -2.11 -18.17 3.53
N ALA A 137 -2.53 -18.76 4.64
CA ALA A 137 -2.99 -18.03 5.83
C ALA A 137 -1.93 -17.06 6.37
N TYR A 138 -0.65 -17.34 6.17
CA TYR A 138 0.46 -16.52 6.65
C TYR A 138 0.79 -15.34 5.74
N ALA A 139 0.02 -15.05 4.68
CA ALA A 139 0.20 -13.84 3.88
C ALA A 139 -0.17 -12.56 4.66
N PHE A 140 -1.24 -12.61 5.45
CA PHE A 140 -1.79 -11.44 6.14
C PHE A 140 -1.85 -11.65 7.65
N GLY A 141 -1.64 -10.57 8.40
CA GLY A 141 -1.62 -10.60 9.86
C GLY A 141 -2.88 -11.21 10.46
N PRO A 142 -4.09 -10.75 10.10
CA PRO A 142 -5.33 -11.31 10.65
C PRO A 142 -5.55 -12.80 10.35
N THR A 143 -5.14 -13.30 9.19
CA THR A 143 -5.29 -14.72 8.83
C THR A 143 -4.23 -15.59 9.50
N ALA A 144 -3.01 -15.08 9.65
CA ALA A 144 -1.94 -15.74 10.39
C ALA A 144 -2.32 -15.90 11.88
N GLU A 145 -2.78 -14.82 12.50
CA GLU A 145 -3.24 -14.82 13.90
C GLU A 145 -4.39 -15.80 14.13
N ASN A 146 -5.31 -15.93 13.17
CA ASN A 146 -6.38 -16.92 13.24
C ASN A 146 -5.88 -18.35 13.08
N ALA A 147 -4.87 -18.58 12.20
CA ALA A 147 -4.25 -19.88 12.02
C ALA A 147 -3.53 -20.34 13.30
N ASP A 148 -2.73 -19.46 13.90
CA ASP A 148 -1.99 -19.74 15.13
C ASP A 148 -2.94 -20.02 16.32
N ARG A 149 -4.06 -19.30 16.39
CA ARG A 149 -5.09 -19.51 17.41
C ARG A 149 -5.99 -20.71 17.11
N GLY A 150 -6.00 -21.22 15.88
CA GLY A 150 -6.90 -22.28 15.41
C GLY A 150 -8.38 -21.87 15.31
N VAL A 151 -8.69 -20.57 15.27
CA VAL A 151 -10.07 -20.06 15.18
C VAL A 151 -10.14 -18.75 14.40
N GLY A 152 -11.14 -18.66 13.51
CA GLY A 152 -11.40 -17.51 12.66
C GLY A 152 -11.18 -17.82 11.18
N ASN A 153 -11.19 -16.78 10.33
CA ASN A 153 -10.91 -16.93 8.91
C ASN A 153 -9.39 -17.06 8.68
N VAL A 154 -8.99 -18.13 7.98
CA VAL A 154 -7.60 -18.39 7.58
C VAL A 154 -7.40 -18.28 6.05
N ASP A 155 -8.47 -18.03 5.29
CA ASP A 155 -8.38 -17.83 3.83
C ASP A 155 -7.95 -16.39 3.52
N PRO A 156 -6.74 -16.17 2.95
CA PRO A 156 -6.24 -14.84 2.61
C PRO A 156 -7.07 -14.17 1.50
N ARG A 157 -7.66 -14.93 0.58
CA ARG A 157 -8.49 -14.37 -0.50
C ARG A 157 -9.81 -13.83 0.04
N GLN A 158 -10.35 -14.48 1.06
CA GLN A 158 -11.55 -13.99 1.74
C GLN A 158 -11.25 -12.73 2.56
N SER A 159 -10.06 -12.62 3.18
CA SER A 159 -9.72 -11.52 4.08
C SER A 159 -9.56 -10.16 3.39
N ILE A 160 -9.19 -10.15 2.10
CA ILE A 160 -9.04 -8.94 1.29
C ILE A 160 -10.32 -8.53 0.55
N ARG A 161 -11.38 -9.34 0.60
CA ARG A 161 -12.63 -9.06 -0.10
C ARG A 161 -13.26 -7.77 0.44
N GLN A 162 -13.45 -6.78 -0.44
CA GLN A 162 -13.97 -5.45 -0.10
C GLN A 162 -13.11 -4.64 0.88
N ALA A 163 -11.87 -5.07 1.15
CA ALA A 163 -10.96 -4.31 1.97
C ALA A 163 -10.44 -3.09 1.20
N ALA A 164 -10.18 -2.00 1.91
CA ALA A 164 -9.47 -0.84 1.37
C ALA A 164 -7.94 -0.99 1.48
N ALA A 165 -7.50 -1.75 2.48
CA ALA A 165 -6.13 -2.12 2.74
C ALA A 165 -6.11 -3.35 3.66
N ILE A 166 -4.99 -4.07 3.70
CA ILE A 166 -4.78 -5.22 4.59
C ILE A 166 -3.42 -5.13 5.28
N ARG A 167 -3.34 -5.53 6.55
CA ARG A 167 -2.07 -5.67 7.28
C ARG A 167 -1.41 -6.98 6.88
N LEU A 168 -0.14 -6.92 6.47
CA LEU A 168 0.69 -8.07 6.19
C LEU A 168 1.08 -8.78 7.50
N SER A 169 1.32 -10.08 7.42
CA SER A 169 2.10 -10.75 8.48
C SER A 169 3.57 -10.34 8.34
N GLU A 170 4.41 -10.78 9.29
CA GLU A 170 5.86 -10.62 9.14
C GLU A 170 6.39 -11.36 7.89
N ALA A 171 5.99 -12.61 7.69
CA ALA A 171 6.37 -13.40 6.51
C ALA A 171 5.91 -12.74 5.20
N GLY A 172 4.69 -12.22 5.17
CA GLY A 172 4.14 -11.55 3.99
C GLY A 172 4.82 -10.22 3.69
N MET A 173 5.23 -9.49 4.72
CA MET A 173 6.03 -8.26 4.56
C MET A 173 7.44 -8.56 4.04
N SER A 174 8.10 -9.61 4.57
CA SER A 174 9.43 -10.02 4.09
C SER A 174 9.37 -10.42 2.62
N TRP A 175 8.46 -11.34 2.27
CA TRP A 175 8.28 -11.83 0.91
C TRP A 175 8.00 -10.69 -0.06
N LEU A 176 7.05 -9.80 0.27
CA LEU A 176 6.68 -8.71 -0.62
C LEU A 176 7.80 -7.68 -0.80
N ASN A 177 8.62 -7.43 0.23
CA ASN A 177 9.79 -6.60 0.09
C ASN A 177 10.85 -7.24 -0.83
N GLU A 178 11.12 -8.53 -0.66
CA GLU A 178 12.11 -9.24 -1.47
C GLU A 178 11.72 -9.26 -2.95
N GLU A 179 10.47 -9.62 -3.26
CA GLU A 179 9.96 -9.64 -4.64
C GLU A 179 9.91 -8.23 -5.26
N LEU A 180 9.54 -7.22 -4.47
CA LEU A 180 9.54 -5.84 -4.97
C LEU A 180 10.96 -5.33 -5.23
N GLU A 181 11.95 -5.74 -4.44
CA GLU A 181 13.36 -5.47 -4.72
C GLU A 181 13.86 -6.19 -5.99
N VAL A 182 13.36 -7.39 -6.29
CA VAL A 182 13.62 -8.06 -7.57
C VAL A 182 13.04 -7.24 -8.73
N ALA A 183 11.80 -6.76 -8.60
CA ALA A 183 11.15 -5.90 -9.59
C ALA A 183 11.96 -4.62 -9.81
N PHE A 184 12.37 -3.94 -8.74
CA PHE A 184 13.20 -2.72 -8.83
C PHE A 184 14.56 -2.96 -9.49
N ARG A 185 15.20 -4.12 -9.27
CA ARG A 185 16.46 -4.43 -9.96
C ARG A 185 16.26 -4.73 -11.44
N SER A 186 15.11 -5.30 -11.81
CA SER A 186 14.83 -5.74 -13.17
C SER A 186 14.31 -4.59 -14.05
N HIS A 187 13.53 -3.68 -13.46
CA HIS A 187 12.81 -2.61 -14.17
C HIS A 187 13.21 -1.20 -13.71
N SER A 188 14.16 -1.06 -12.79
CA SER A 188 14.54 0.22 -12.16
C SER A 188 13.44 0.82 -11.27
N LYS A 189 13.80 1.90 -10.57
CA LYS A 189 12.89 2.71 -9.74
C LYS A 189 12.62 4.02 -10.44
N LEU A 190 11.37 4.49 -10.37
CA LEU A 190 10.99 5.83 -10.77
C LEU A 190 11.76 6.87 -9.96
N ARG A 191 12.35 7.81 -10.67
CA ARG A 191 13.02 8.98 -10.10
C ARG A 191 12.06 10.16 -10.06
N ALA A 192 12.30 11.06 -9.13
CA ALA A 192 11.40 12.18 -8.91
C ALA A 192 11.28 13.06 -10.16
N GLU A 193 12.38 13.21 -10.90
CA GLU A 193 12.50 14.03 -12.11
C GLU A 193 11.78 13.41 -13.32
N GLU A 194 11.48 12.11 -13.28
CA GLU A 194 10.89 11.35 -14.39
C GLU A 194 9.38 11.49 -14.46
N ILE A 195 8.74 12.13 -13.46
CA ILE A 195 7.31 12.43 -13.48
C ILE A 195 7.11 13.96 -13.43
N PRO A 196 7.14 14.65 -14.58
CA PRO A 196 6.91 16.08 -14.66
C PRO A 196 5.60 16.49 -13.98
N GLY A 197 5.67 17.49 -13.11
CA GLY A 197 4.51 18.03 -12.38
C GLY A 197 4.04 17.20 -11.19
N LEU A 198 4.78 16.15 -10.81
CA LEU A 198 4.52 15.41 -9.58
C LEU A 198 5.21 16.09 -8.39
N ASP A 199 4.44 16.49 -7.40
CA ASP A 199 4.93 17.01 -6.13
C ASP A 199 5.27 15.84 -5.19
N TRP A 200 6.55 15.50 -5.13
CA TRP A 200 7.04 14.51 -4.17
C TRP A 200 7.04 15.09 -2.76
N PRO A 201 6.51 14.38 -1.76
CA PRO A 201 6.55 14.84 -0.38
C PRO A 201 8.00 14.86 0.12
N GLU A 202 8.37 15.93 0.83
CA GLU A 202 9.65 16.00 1.55
C GLU A 202 9.68 14.98 2.71
N GLY A 203 10.84 14.35 2.92
CA GLY A 203 11.07 13.34 3.97
C GLY A 203 10.96 13.90 5.39
#